data_AF-A0A6A5EC11-F1
#
_entry.id   AF-A0A6A5EC11-F1
#
_cell.length_a   1.000
_cell.length_b   1.000
_cell.length_c   1.000
_cell.angle_alpha   90.00
_cell.angle_beta   90.00
_cell.angle_gamma   90.00
#
_symmetry.space_group_name_H-M   'P 1'
#
loop_
_entity.id
_entity.type
_entity.pdbx_description
1 polymer ?
#
loop_
_entity_poly.entity_id
_entity_poly.type
_entity_poly.pdbx_seq_one_letter_code
_entity_poly.pdbx_strand_id
1 'polypeptide(L)'
;MGQILAYLKAQDNQLKPVISAGTTSRVADIQNISIDDNAGKVGAGNEVDIEGGLGRNSNLGNTTNITVKEKNTDTGRIGADNKYKIKGGLKNGVSVGNISDVVVGNNSGSIGAGNKINIR
;
A
#
# COMPACT_ATOMS: atom_id res chain seq x y z
N MET A 1 -2.67 -0.94 -48.35
CA MET A 1 -3.36 -1.12 -47.05
C MET A 1 -2.59 -1.96 -46.03
N GLY A 2 -1.82 -3.00 -46.41
CA GLY A 2 -1.15 -3.89 -45.44
C GLY A 2 -0.01 -3.28 -44.60
N GLN A 3 0.79 -2.37 -45.18
CA GLN A 3 1.96 -1.78 -44.48
C GLN A 3 1.58 -0.83 -43.34
N ILE A 4 0.52 -0.03 -43.51
CA ILE A 4 0.01 0.89 -42.47
C ILE A 4 -0.52 0.09 -41.27
N LEU A 5 -1.23 -1.02 -41.52
CA LEU A 5 -1.77 -1.87 -40.46
C LEU A 5 -0.65 -2.58 -39.67
N ALA A 6 0.42 -3.00 -40.35
CA ALA A 6 1.60 -3.57 -39.72
C ALA A 6 2.36 -2.52 -38.88
N TYR A 7 2.47 -1.30 -39.39
CA TYR A 7 3.11 -0.19 -38.67
C TYR A 7 2.36 0.19 -37.40
N LEU A 8 1.02 0.27 -37.45
CA LEU A 8 0.19 0.56 -36.28
C LEU A 8 0.27 -0.55 -35.23
N LYS A 9 0.28 -1.83 -35.64
CA LYS A 9 0.48 -2.97 -34.72
C LYS A 9 1.87 -2.95 -34.07
N ALA A 10 2.90 -2.55 -34.81
CA ALA A 10 4.25 -2.42 -34.28
C ALA A 10 4.36 -1.27 -33.26
N GLN A 11 3.74 -0.11 -33.55
CA GLN A 11 3.68 1.01 -32.61
C GLN A 11 2.91 0.63 -31.33
N ASP A 12 1.77 -0.04 -31.45
CA ASP A 12 0.97 -0.50 -30.30
C ASP A 12 1.75 -1.47 -29.41
N ASN A 13 2.49 -2.41 -30.00
CA ASN A 13 3.35 -3.34 -29.27
C ASN A 13 4.54 -2.67 -28.59
N GLN A 14 5.03 -1.55 -29.12
CA GLN A 14 6.12 -0.77 -28.49
C GLN A 14 5.61 0.17 -27.39
N LEU A 15 4.41 0.75 -27.55
CA LEU A 15 3.84 1.67 -26.56
C LEU A 15 3.23 0.96 -25.34
N LYS A 16 2.53 -0.17 -25.53
CA LYS A 16 1.88 -0.90 -24.42
C LYS A 16 2.80 -1.21 -23.22
N PRO A 17 4.04 -1.70 -23.42
CA PRO A 17 4.98 -1.92 -22.32
C PRO A 17 5.40 -0.63 -21.62
N VAL A 18 5.56 0.48 -22.36
CA VAL A 18 6.00 1.78 -21.83
C VAL A 18 4.88 2.43 -21.01
N ILE A 19 3.64 2.37 -21.49
CA ILE A 19 2.46 2.85 -20.76
C ILE A 19 2.23 1.98 -19.50
N SER A 20 2.51 0.68 -19.57
CA SER A 20 2.45 -0.25 -18.43
C SER A 20 3.62 -0.11 -17.44
N ALA A 21 4.76 0.46 -17.84
CA ALA A 21 5.94 0.64 -17.00
C ALA A 21 5.88 1.94 -16.18
N GLY A 22 4.89 2.80 -16.45
CA GLY A 22 4.73 4.10 -15.82
C GLY A 22 4.14 4.00 -14.41
N THR A 23 4.91 4.48 -13.43
CA THR A 23 4.51 4.84 -12.06
C THR A 23 4.19 3.69 -11.08
N THR A 24 4.97 3.63 -10.01
CA THR A 24 4.62 2.89 -8.78
C THR A 24 3.29 3.43 -8.25
N SER A 25 2.24 2.62 -8.30
CA SER A 25 0.95 3.00 -7.74
C SER A 25 0.99 2.84 -6.23
N ARG A 26 0.81 3.94 -5.48
CA ARG A 26 0.72 3.93 -4.02
C ARG A 26 -0.72 4.18 -3.61
N VAL A 27 -1.31 3.24 -2.89
CA VAL A 27 -2.72 3.30 -2.47
C VAL A 27 -2.77 3.19 -0.95
N ALA A 28 -3.42 4.15 -0.29
CA ALA A 28 -3.61 4.14 1.16
C ALA A 28 -2.31 4.03 2.00
N ASP A 29 -1.16 4.41 1.43
CA ASP A 29 0.11 4.47 2.16
C ASP A 29 0.12 5.66 3.12
N ILE A 30 0.72 5.46 4.29
CA ILE A 30 0.88 6.48 5.33
C ILE A 30 2.36 6.58 5.68
N GLN A 31 2.88 7.79 5.68
CA GLN A 31 4.30 8.02 5.85
C GLN A 31 4.63 9.34 6.55
N ASN A 32 5.78 9.36 7.22
CA ASN A 32 6.41 10.57 7.75
C ASN A 32 5.51 11.33 8.75
N ILE A 33 4.95 10.60 9.71
CA ILE A 33 4.12 11.18 10.77
C ILE A 33 4.94 11.32 12.04
N SER A 34 4.89 12.48 12.67
CA SER A 34 5.42 12.71 14.01
C SER A 34 4.30 13.25 14.89
N ILE A 35 4.02 12.56 15.99
CA ILE A 35 3.02 12.94 16.99
C ILE A 35 3.61 12.74 18.40
N ASP A 36 3.08 13.45 19.39
CA ASP A 36 3.54 13.34 20.77
C ASP A 36 2.98 12.05 21.40
N ASP A 37 1.68 12.05 21.70
CA ASP A 37 0.91 10.92 22.16
C ASP A 37 -0.06 10.40 21.09
N ASN A 38 -0.22 9.08 21.02
CA ASN A 38 -1.27 8.46 20.22
C ASN A 38 -2.26 7.69 21.09
N ALA A 39 -3.51 8.15 21.13
CA ALA A 39 -4.65 7.40 21.65
C ALA A 39 -5.68 7.03 20.56
N GLY A 40 -5.43 7.44 19.32
CA GLY A 40 -6.32 7.29 18.18
C GLY A 40 -5.82 6.28 17.16
N LYS A 41 -6.09 6.55 15.88
CA LYS A 41 -5.73 5.67 14.75
C LYS A 41 -4.80 6.41 13.80
N VAL A 42 -3.59 5.89 13.60
CA VAL A 42 -2.64 6.32 12.59
C VAL A 42 -2.51 5.21 11.56
N GLY A 43 -3.13 5.39 10.40
CA GLY A 43 -3.12 4.35 9.36
C GLY A 43 -3.67 3.01 9.75
N ALA A 44 -4.63 3.02 10.67
CA ALA A 44 -5.26 1.83 11.21
C ALA A 44 -6.75 1.77 10.85
N GLY A 45 -7.28 0.56 10.71
CA GLY A 45 -8.69 0.31 10.43
C GLY A 45 -9.13 0.68 9.01
N ASN A 46 -8.19 0.77 8.07
CA ASN A 46 -8.50 1.00 6.65
C ASN A 46 -9.09 -0.27 6.04
N GLU A 47 -10.06 -0.11 5.13
CA GLU A 47 -10.62 -1.20 4.34
C GLU A 47 -10.55 -0.82 2.86
N VAL A 48 -9.83 -1.62 2.07
CA VAL A 48 -9.62 -1.36 0.65
C VAL A 48 -9.89 -2.63 -0.17
N ASP A 49 -10.84 -2.50 -1.09
CA ASP A 49 -11.19 -3.51 -2.08
C ASP A 49 -10.58 -3.15 -3.44
N ILE A 50 -9.79 -4.06 -3.99
CA ILE A 50 -9.17 -3.93 -5.31
C ILE A 50 -9.75 -4.99 -6.24
N GLU A 51 -10.35 -4.51 -7.34
CA GLU A 51 -10.80 -5.33 -8.46
C GLU A 51 -9.74 -5.33 -9.57
N GLY A 52 -9.54 -6.47 -10.24
CA GLY A 52 -8.60 -6.59 -11.37
C GLY A 52 -7.13 -6.81 -10.99
N GLY A 53 -6.79 -6.76 -9.70
CA GLY A 53 -5.49 -7.08 -9.14
C GLY A 53 -4.62 -5.84 -8.92
N LEU A 54 -3.51 -6.01 -8.20
CA LEU A 54 -2.50 -4.96 -8.08
C LEU A 54 -1.51 -5.03 -9.24
N GLY A 55 -1.25 -3.89 -9.87
CA GLY A 55 -0.27 -3.76 -10.94
C GLY A 55 1.16 -4.06 -10.47
N ARG A 56 2.07 -4.30 -11.42
CA ARG A 56 3.50 -4.46 -11.12
C ARG A 56 4.04 -3.22 -10.40
N ASN A 57 4.91 -3.40 -9.41
CA ASN A 57 5.47 -2.30 -8.61
C ASN A 57 4.41 -1.43 -7.92
N SER A 58 3.43 -2.04 -7.25
CA SER A 58 2.41 -1.30 -6.48
C SER A 58 2.61 -1.43 -4.98
N ASN A 59 2.28 -0.38 -4.24
CA ASN A 59 2.25 -0.35 -2.79
C ASN A 59 0.82 -0.12 -2.30
N LEU A 60 0.35 -0.98 -1.39
CA LEU A 60 -0.97 -0.85 -0.80
C LEU A 60 -0.85 -0.85 0.73
N GLY A 61 -1.28 0.24 1.36
CA GLY A 61 -1.49 0.26 2.79
C GLY A 61 -0.21 0.19 3.62
N ASN A 62 0.92 0.57 3.05
CA ASN A 62 2.17 0.59 3.80
C ASN A 62 2.15 1.74 4.81
N THR A 63 2.62 1.51 6.04
CA THR A 63 2.78 2.52 7.09
C THR A 63 4.27 2.63 7.43
N THR A 64 4.91 3.76 7.10
CA THR A 64 6.38 3.90 7.21
C THR A 64 6.78 5.20 7.90
N ASN A 65 7.94 5.26 8.56
CA ASN A 65 8.48 6.49 9.16
C ASN A 65 7.48 7.17 10.11
N ILE A 66 7.00 6.44 11.12
CA ILE A 66 6.08 6.97 12.13
C ILE A 66 6.85 7.17 13.43
N THR A 67 6.80 8.36 14.00
CA THR A 67 7.37 8.67 15.31
C THR A 67 6.26 9.07 16.28
N VAL A 68 6.13 8.32 17.37
CA VAL A 68 5.32 8.68 18.54
C VAL A 68 6.29 8.98 19.68
N LYS A 69 6.43 10.27 20.02
CA LYS A 69 7.52 10.73 20.89
C LYS A 69 7.37 10.21 22.32
N GLU A 70 6.14 10.15 22.82
CA GLU A 70 5.86 9.82 24.21
C GLU A 70 5.22 8.43 24.32
N LYS A 71 3.90 8.30 24.16
CA LYS A 71 3.24 7.00 24.26
C LYS A 71 2.20 6.73 23.16
N ASN A 72 2.15 5.48 22.73
CA ASN A 72 0.99 4.89 22.07
C ASN A 72 0.17 4.16 23.14
N THR A 73 -0.98 4.72 23.51
CA THR A 73 -1.84 4.20 24.58
C THR A 73 -2.50 2.88 24.17
N ASP A 74 -3.14 2.19 25.12
CA ASP A 74 -3.88 0.93 24.90
C ASP A 74 -4.95 1.01 23.80
N THR A 75 -5.56 2.18 23.62
CA THR A 75 -6.50 2.45 22.52
C THR A 75 -5.83 2.86 21.21
N GLY A 76 -4.55 3.26 21.29
CA GLY A 76 -3.73 3.72 20.18
C GLY A 76 -3.44 2.61 19.17
N ARG A 77 -3.67 2.92 17.90
CA ARG A 77 -3.46 1.99 16.78
C ARG A 77 -2.58 2.63 15.72
N ILE A 78 -1.51 1.95 15.32
CA ILE A 78 -0.63 2.38 14.22
C ILE A 78 -0.54 1.25 13.20
N GLY A 79 -0.96 1.49 11.97
CA GLY A 79 -0.92 0.46 10.92
C GLY A 79 -1.72 -0.81 11.22
N ALA A 80 -2.60 -0.80 12.23
CA ALA A 80 -3.28 -1.98 12.75
C ALA A 80 -4.72 -2.13 12.22
N ASP A 81 -5.31 -3.32 12.34
CA ASP A 81 -6.70 -3.63 11.98
C ASP A 81 -7.08 -3.30 10.52
N ASN A 82 -6.11 -3.18 9.62
CA ASN A 82 -6.35 -2.90 8.21
C ASN A 82 -6.82 -4.16 7.46
N LYS A 83 -7.73 -3.98 6.50
CA LYS A 83 -8.29 -5.05 5.68
C LYS A 83 -8.08 -4.73 4.21
N TYR A 84 -7.40 -5.64 3.52
CA TYR A 84 -7.16 -5.54 2.09
C TYR A 84 -7.74 -6.75 1.39
N LYS A 85 -8.55 -6.50 0.37
CA LYS A 85 -9.15 -7.56 -0.45
C LYS A 85 -8.80 -7.31 -1.90
N ILE A 86 -8.01 -8.20 -2.46
CA ILE A 86 -7.43 -8.04 -3.80
C ILE A 86 -7.94 -9.18 -4.66
N LYS A 87 -8.77 -8.86 -5.65
CA LYS A 87 -9.24 -9.81 -6.66
C LYS A 87 -8.41 -9.67 -7.91
N GLY A 88 -7.90 -10.76 -8.46
CA GLY A 88 -7.05 -10.74 -9.67
C GLY A 88 -5.54 -10.87 -9.38
N GLY A 89 -5.19 -11.09 -8.11
CA GLY A 89 -3.84 -11.45 -7.68
C GLY A 89 -2.87 -10.28 -7.53
N LEU A 90 -1.64 -10.63 -7.14
CA LEU A 90 -0.50 -9.72 -7.04
C LEU A 90 0.45 -9.94 -8.21
N LYS A 91 1.08 -8.87 -8.69
CA LYS A 91 2.19 -8.93 -9.66
C LYS A 91 3.53 -8.77 -8.92
N ASN A 92 4.63 -9.02 -9.62
CA ASN A 92 5.97 -8.91 -9.04
C ASN A 92 6.27 -7.47 -8.55
N GLY A 93 7.03 -7.35 -7.46
CA GLY A 93 7.42 -6.07 -6.87
C GLY A 93 6.32 -5.36 -6.08
N VAL A 94 5.26 -6.07 -5.68
CA VAL A 94 4.15 -5.49 -4.90
C VAL A 94 4.44 -5.55 -3.40
N SER A 95 4.10 -4.47 -2.70
CA SER A 95 4.16 -4.33 -1.24
C SER A 95 2.74 -4.14 -0.71
N VAL A 96 2.33 -4.93 0.30
CA VAL A 96 0.99 -4.81 0.91
C VAL A 96 1.11 -4.80 2.43
N GLY A 97 0.53 -3.78 3.07
CA GLY A 97 0.37 -3.71 4.52
C GLY A 97 1.70 -3.70 5.28
N ASN A 98 2.79 -3.29 4.65
CA ASN A 98 4.10 -3.28 5.30
C ASN A 98 4.19 -2.16 6.32
N ILE A 99 4.81 -2.45 7.46
CA ILE A 99 5.03 -1.49 8.53
C ILE A 99 6.52 -1.44 8.82
N SER A 100 7.12 -0.27 8.64
CA SER A 100 8.56 -0.08 8.84
C SER A 100 8.86 1.26 9.50
N ASP A 101 10.03 1.34 10.13
CA ASP A 101 10.55 2.62 10.63
C ASP A 101 9.58 3.32 11.60
N VAL A 102 8.92 2.52 12.44
CA VAL A 102 8.03 3.01 13.50
C VAL A 102 8.82 3.10 14.80
N VAL A 103 8.94 4.31 15.33
CA VAL A 103 9.56 4.62 16.62
C VAL A 103 8.46 5.05 17.58
N VAL A 104 8.35 4.38 18.72
CA VAL A 104 7.40 4.71 19.77
C VAL A 104 8.14 4.67 21.10
N GLY A 105 7.93 5.68 21.96
CA GLY A 105 8.47 5.69 23.32
C GLY A 105 7.92 4.54 24.15
N ASN A 106 6.71 4.71 24.71
CA ASN A 106 5.99 3.66 25.41
C ASN A 106 4.82 3.14 24.56
N ASN A 107 4.73 1.83 24.37
CA ASN A 107 3.63 1.23 23.62
C ASN A 107 2.80 0.28 24.49
N SER A 108 1.58 0.66 24.81
CA SER A 108 0.55 -0.25 25.35
C SER A 108 -0.55 -0.57 24.32
N GLY A 109 -0.55 0.13 23.18
CA GLY A 109 -1.48 -0.09 22.07
C GLY A 109 -1.00 -1.09 21.02
N SER A 110 -1.64 -1.02 19.85
CA SER A 110 -1.37 -1.93 18.73
C SER A 110 -0.57 -1.26 17.63
N ILE A 111 0.49 -1.95 17.18
CA ILE A 111 1.25 -1.59 15.98
C ILE A 111 1.21 -2.79 15.05
N GLY A 112 0.59 -2.65 13.88
CA GLY A 112 0.51 -3.70 12.87
C GLY A 112 -0.27 -4.97 13.22
N ALA A 113 -0.90 -5.01 14.39
CA ALA A 113 -1.72 -6.13 14.81
C ALA A 113 -3.06 -6.15 14.06
N GLY A 114 -3.70 -7.32 13.96
CA GLY A 114 -5.08 -7.44 13.47
C GLY A 114 -5.29 -7.22 11.96
N ASN A 115 -4.22 -6.99 11.20
CA ASN A 115 -4.29 -6.80 9.76
C ASN A 115 -4.75 -8.09 9.04
N LYS A 116 -5.61 -7.95 8.04
CA LYS A 116 -6.12 -9.05 7.23
C LYS A 116 -5.95 -8.76 5.74
N ILE A 117 -5.25 -9.65 5.05
CA ILE A 117 -5.08 -9.57 3.58
C ILE A 117 -5.74 -10.81 2.98
N ASN A 118 -6.72 -10.60 2.10
CA ASN A 118 -7.35 -11.66 1.33
C ASN A 118 -7.03 -11.47 -0.15
N ILE A 119 -6.34 -12.43 -0.75
CA ILE A 119 -6.00 -12.44 -2.18
C ILE A 119 -6.72 -13.62 -2.82
N ARG A 120 -7.46 -13.36 -3.90
CA ARG A 120 -8.25 -14.38 -4.61
C ARG A 120 -8.33 -14.13 -6.11
#